data_AF-A0A7S0RC36-F1
#
_entry.id   AF-A0A7S0RC36-F1
#
_cell.length_a   1.000
_cell.length_b   1.000
_cell.length_c   1.000
_cell.angle_alpha   90.00
_cell.angle_beta   90.00
_cell.angle_gamma   90.00
#
_symmetry.space_group_name_H-M   'P 1'
#
loop_
_entity.id
_entity.type
_entity.pdbx_description
1 polymer ?
#
loop_
_entity_poly.entity_id
_entity_poly.type
_entity_poly.pdbx_seq_one_letter_code
_entity_poly.pdbx_strand_id
1 'polypeptide(L)'
;FEKDKLLFSFSLCVAIRAHIKHSLDLGLFRFLLTGGLSTSESPDNPAPDWLGDKSWAEMCRLTDAFPAVYPDLAKSFTADPAPWKAIYDSTDPASCSWPEPWHSSLDTFQKLLLVRLIRPDKLVGAVQHFVQEAMGRKFIEPPPFDLDRCYQDSSPLTPLIFVLSPGSDPMSGLLKYADTYRIQVDAISLGQGQGPVAQKWIDEGAAEGFWVVLQNC
;
A
#
# COMPACT_ATOMS: atom_id res chain seq x y z
N PHE A 1 -2.03 -10.49 -3.26
CA PHE A 1 -3.10 -9.48 -3.38
C PHE A 1 -3.11 -8.53 -2.20
N GLU A 2 -3.44 -8.97 -0.97
CA GLU A 2 -3.42 -8.06 0.20
C GLU A 2 -2.05 -7.42 0.45
N LYS A 3 -0.97 -8.23 0.38
CA LYS A 3 0.41 -7.75 0.50
C LYS A 3 0.80 -6.67 -0.52
N ASP A 4 0.14 -6.66 -1.68
CA ASP A 4 0.48 -5.80 -2.83
C ASP A 4 -0.41 -4.55 -2.87
N LYS A 5 -1.51 -4.53 -2.10
CA LYS A 5 -2.50 -3.46 -2.11
C LYS A 5 -1.90 -2.10 -1.74
N LEU A 6 -1.08 -2.07 -0.69
CA LEU A 6 -0.44 -0.84 -0.26
C LEU A 6 0.52 -0.31 -1.32
N LEU A 7 1.28 -1.19 -1.97
CA LEU A 7 2.20 -0.82 -3.05
C LEU A 7 1.45 -0.22 -4.24
N PHE A 8 0.34 -0.83 -4.64
CA PHE A 8 -0.53 -0.29 -5.69
C PHE A 8 -1.09 1.08 -5.29
N SER A 9 -1.60 1.21 -4.07
CA SER A 9 -2.18 2.46 -3.58
C SER A 9 -1.14 3.57 -3.47
N PHE A 10 0.08 3.25 -3.03
CA PHE A 10 1.20 4.17 -3.04
C PHE A 10 1.58 4.61 -4.46
N SER A 11 1.70 3.68 -5.39
CA SER A 11 2.00 3.96 -6.80
C SER A 11 0.93 4.85 -7.45
N LEU A 12 -0.34 4.55 -7.20
CA LEU A 12 -1.47 5.35 -7.66
C LEU A 12 -1.44 6.77 -7.06
N CYS A 13 -1.17 6.88 -5.76
CA CYS A 13 -1.04 8.16 -5.08
C CYS A 13 0.07 9.03 -5.68
N VAL A 14 1.25 8.44 -5.91
CA VAL A 14 2.38 9.11 -6.56
C VAL A 14 2.00 9.56 -7.97
N ALA A 15 1.38 8.69 -8.77
CA ALA A 15 0.95 9.01 -10.13
C ALA A 15 -0.04 10.20 -10.16
N ILE A 16 -1.05 10.18 -9.28
CA ILE A 16 -2.02 11.29 -9.17
C ILE A 16 -1.32 12.59 -8.76
N ARG A 17 -0.47 12.54 -7.73
CA ARG A 17 0.21 13.75 -7.23
C ARG A 17 1.19 14.33 -8.25
N ALA A 18 1.91 13.49 -9.00
CA ALA A 18 2.91 13.92 -9.97
C ALA A 18 2.29 14.39 -11.29
N HIS A 19 1.37 13.62 -11.87
CA HIS A 19 0.89 13.83 -13.24
C HIS A 19 -0.42 14.59 -13.36
N ILE A 20 -1.26 14.58 -12.31
CA ILE A 20 -2.57 15.26 -12.33
C ILE A 20 -2.51 16.54 -11.49
N LYS A 21 -2.04 16.44 -10.24
CA LYS A 21 -1.98 17.59 -9.33
C LYS A 21 -0.71 18.43 -9.48
N HIS A 22 0.31 17.92 -10.17
CA HIS A 22 1.64 18.55 -10.31
C HIS A 22 2.23 19.03 -8.96
N SER A 23 2.00 18.23 -7.92
CA SER A 23 2.28 18.56 -6.50
C SER A 23 3.38 17.67 -5.90
N LEU A 24 4.03 16.83 -6.71
CA LEU A 24 5.07 15.90 -6.27
C LEU A 24 6.18 15.89 -7.32
N ASP A 25 7.41 16.10 -6.86
CA ASP A 25 8.61 16.03 -7.69
C ASP A 25 9.05 14.57 -7.90
N LEU A 26 9.10 14.14 -9.16
CA LEU A 26 9.54 12.79 -9.53
C LEU A 26 11.03 12.55 -9.23
N GLY A 27 11.83 13.61 -9.10
CA GLY A 27 13.20 13.54 -8.60
C GLY A 27 13.25 13.02 -7.16
N LEU A 28 12.41 13.57 -6.29
CA LEU A 28 12.27 13.09 -4.90
C LEU A 28 11.75 11.65 -4.84
N PHE A 29 10.81 11.29 -5.72
CA PHE A 29 10.34 9.91 -5.80
C PHE A 29 11.45 8.95 -6.24
N ARG A 30 12.23 9.31 -7.26
CA ARG A 30 13.38 8.51 -7.67
C ARG A 30 14.39 8.37 -6.53
N PHE A 31 14.65 9.45 -5.78
CA PHE A 31 15.51 9.39 -4.60
C PHE A 31 14.95 8.46 -3.52
N LEU A 32 13.65 8.55 -3.22
CA LEU A 32 12.97 7.66 -2.28
C LEU A 32 13.07 6.18 -2.67
N LEU A 33 13.28 5.86 -3.95
CA LEU A 33 13.49 4.48 -4.40
C LEU A 33 14.98 4.08 -4.34
N THR A 34 15.89 4.96 -4.79
CA THR A 34 17.29 4.58 -5.04
C THR A 34 18.29 5.04 -3.98
N GLY A 35 17.96 6.04 -3.15
CA GLY A 35 18.90 6.68 -2.21
C GLY A 35 19.92 7.61 -2.88
N GLY A 36 19.68 7.95 -4.15
CA GLY A 36 20.64 8.67 -5.00
C GLY A 36 21.83 7.79 -5.41
N LEU A 37 22.56 8.24 -6.44
CA LEU A 37 23.83 7.64 -6.85
C LEU A 37 24.92 8.67 -6.54
N SER A 38 25.89 8.32 -5.70
CA SER A 38 27.14 9.09 -5.60
C SER A 38 28.34 8.17 -5.48
N THR A 39 29.44 8.62 -6.09
CA THR A 39 30.78 8.06 -5.98
C THR A 39 31.68 8.90 -5.06
N SER A 40 31.16 9.96 -4.45
CA SER A 40 31.91 10.84 -3.54
C SER A 40 31.97 10.25 -2.13
N GLU A 41 33.12 10.42 -1.46
CA GLU A 41 33.23 10.17 -0.03
C GLU A 41 32.26 11.10 0.71
N SER A 42 31.47 10.51 1.62
CA SER A 42 30.56 11.27 2.48
C SER A 42 31.32 11.75 3.71
N PRO A 43 30.91 12.88 4.32
CA PRO A 43 31.47 13.33 5.59
C PRO A 43 31.37 12.26 6.68
N ASP A 44 32.22 12.33 7.70
CA ASP A 44 32.15 11.45 8.86
C ASP A 44 30.76 11.52 9.51
N ASN A 45 30.26 10.35 9.92
CA ASN A 45 28.95 10.24 10.56
C ASN A 45 29.00 10.85 11.97
N PRO A 46 28.19 11.87 12.27
CA PRO A 46 28.20 12.52 13.58
C PRO A 46 27.48 11.71 14.67
N ALA A 47 26.74 10.66 14.31
CA ALA A 47 25.96 9.83 15.23
C ALA A 47 26.08 8.32 14.92
N PRO A 48 27.30 7.76 14.90
CA PRO A 48 27.54 6.37 14.51
C PRO A 48 26.99 5.35 15.52
N ASP A 49 26.59 5.80 16.72
CA ASP A 49 26.04 4.96 17.78
C ASP A 49 24.59 4.50 17.49
N TRP A 50 23.84 5.22 16.65
CA TRP A 50 22.46 4.87 16.31
C TRP A 50 22.07 5.06 14.84
N LEU A 51 22.73 5.95 14.09
CA LEU A 51 22.50 6.11 12.65
C LEU A 51 23.58 5.36 11.86
N GLY A 52 23.16 4.49 10.93
CA GLY A 52 24.11 3.79 10.07
C GLY A 52 24.75 4.71 9.02
N ASP A 53 26.02 4.48 8.69
CA ASP A 53 26.79 5.30 7.74
C ASP A 53 26.14 5.41 6.36
N LYS A 54 25.45 4.35 5.92
CA LYS A 54 24.67 4.37 4.67
C LYS A 54 23.55 5.41 4.71
N SER A 55 22.79 5.46 5.81
CA SER A 55 21.70 6.43 5.99
C SER A 55 22.24 7.86 6.08
N TRP A 56 23.35 8.04 6.79
CA TRP A 56 24.04 9.34 6.84
C TRP A 56 24.51 9.80 5.46
N ALA A 57 25.16 8.92 4.70
CA ALA A 57 25.59 9.21 3.34
C ALA A 57 24.40 9.54 2.41
N GLU A 58 23.27 8.82 2.54
CA GLU A 58 22.02 9.15 1.83
C GLU A 58 21.47 10.52 2.26
N MET A 59 21.55 10.90 3.54
CA MET A 59 21.11 12.21 4.04
C MET A 59 21.94 13.36 3.46
N CYS A 60 23.26 13.22 3.41
CA CYS A 60 24.14 14.20 2.76
C CYS A 60 23.77 14.37 1.29
N ARG A 61 23.61 13.26 0.55
CA ARG A 61 23.18 13.29 -0.86
C ARG A 61 21.80 13.94 -1.05
N LEU A 62 20.85 13.68 -0.16
CA LEU A 62 19.53 14.29 -0.22
C LEU A 62 19.62 15.82 -0.09
N THR A 63 20.45 16.27 0.87
CA THR A 63 20.72 17.69 1.13
C THR A 63 21.31 18.37 -0.12
N ASP A 64 22.31 17.75 -0.74
CA ASP A 64 23.01 18.30 -1.90
C ASP A 64 22.17 18.27 -3.18
N ALA A 65 21.37 17.21 -3.39
CA ALA A 65 20.56 17.05 -4.58
C ALA A 65 19.29 17.93 -4.56
N PHE A 66 18.75 18.22 -3.37
CA PHE A 66 17.50 18.98 -3.22
C PHE A 66 17.63 20.10 -2.17
N PRO A 67 18.57 21.05 -2.32
CA PRO A 67 18.86 22.07 -1.31
C PRO A 67 17.70 23.05 -1.10
N ALA A 68 16.83 23.24 -2.10
CA ALA A 68 15.63 24.05 -1.97
C ALA A 68 14.54 23.40 -1.10
N VAL A 69 14.53 22.06 -1.01
CA VAL A 69 13.55 21.29 -0.23
C VAL A 69 14.11 20.94 1.15
N TYR A 70 15.40 20.58 1.23
CA TYR A 70 16.08 20.21 2.47
C TYR A 70 17.26 21.14 2.78
N PRO A 71 17.01 22.44 2.99
CA PRO A 71 18.08 23.41 3.20
C PRO A 71 18.86 23.10 4.47
N ASP A 72 20.18 22.96 4.36
CA ASP A 72 21.11 22.73 5.48
C ASP A 72 20.81 21.49 6.36
N LEU A 73 20.12 20.47 5.82
CA LEU A 73 19.73 19.26 6.56
C LEU A 73 20.91 18.54 7.22
N ALA A 74 21.93 18.18 6.44
CA ALA A 74 23.13 17.53 6.97
C ALA A 74 23.82 18.39 8.04
N LYS A 75 23.93 19.71 7.83
CA LYS A 75 24.56 20.62 8.81
C LYS A 75 23.78 20.68 10.12
N SER A 76 22.46 20.76 10.06
CA SER A 76 21.62 20.76 11.27
C SER A 76 21.74 19.44 12.03
N PHE A 77 21.77 18.31 11.33
CA PHE A 77 21.97 17.00 11.94
C PHE A 77 23.33 16.90 12.64
N THR A 78 24.41 17.37 12.00
CA THR A 78 25.75 17.41 12.62
C THR A 78 25.81 18.34 13.83
N ALA A 79 25.12 19.48 13.79
CA ALA A 79 25.15 20.46 14.86
C ALA A 79 24.44 19.98 16.13
N ASP A 80 23.28 19.34 15.98
CA ASP A 80 22.52 18.74 17.08
C ASP A 80 21.77 17.48 16.63
N PRO A 81 22.34 16.28 16.89
CA PRO A 81 21.67 15.02 16.58
C PRO A 81 20.50 14.67 17.51
N ALA A 82 20.34 15.33 18.66
CA ALA A 82 19.41 14.88 19.71
C ALA A 82 17.93 14.93 19.30
N PRO A 83 17.42 15.98 18.62
CA PRO A 83 16.04 15.99 18.12
C PRO A 83 15.76 14.89 17.09
N TRP A 84 16.74 14.57 16.25
CA TRP A 84 16.65 13.49 15.28
C TRP A 84 16.64 12.11 15.95
N LYS A 85 17.43 11.96 17.02
CA LYS A 85 17.42 10.75 17.84
C LYS A 85 16.07 10.50 18.51
N ALA A 86 15.37 11.54 18.95
CA ALA A 86 14.01 11.39 19.50
C ALA A 86 13.03 10.78 18.47
N ILE A 87 13.20 11.10 17.18
CA ILE A 87 12.42 10.51 16.08
C ILE A 87 12.89 9.07 15.80
N TYR A 88 14.19 8.83 15.86
CA TYR A 88 14.75 7.49 15.78
C TYR A 88 14.22 6.58 16.90
N ASP A 89 14.06 7.06 18.12
CA ASP A 89 13.58 6.26 19.25
C ASP A 89 12.03 6.10 19.27
N SER A 90 11.30 6.88 18.44
CA SER A 90 9.83 6.85 18.40
C SER A 90 9.25 5.57 17.80
N THR A 91 8.15 5.06 18.36
CA THR A 91 7.43 3.93 17.75
C THR A 91 6.66 4.32 16.48
N ASP A 92 6.36 5.61 16.32
CA ASP A 92 5.60 6.20 15.22
C ASP A 92 6.27 7.50 14.73
N PRO A 93 7.32 7.42 13.89
CA PRO A 93 8.05 8.59 13.42
C PRO A 93 7.25 9.47 12.45
N ALA A 94 6.19 8.95 11.81
CA ALA A 94 5.36 9.72 10.88
C ALA A 94 4.54 10.80 11.60
N SER A 95 4.17 10.56 12.86
CA SER A 95 3.40 11.46 13.72
C SER A 95 4.28 12.40 14.57
N CYS A 96 5.60 12.27 14.52
CA CYS A 96 6.51 13.11 15.29
C CYS A 96 6.60 14.54 14.75
N SER A 97 6.88 15.47 15.66
CA SER A 97 7.38 16.80 15.28
C SER A 97 8.82 16.68 14.79
N TRP A 98 9.06 17.12 13.56
CA TRP A 98 10.40 17.15 12.97
C TRP A 98 11.15 18.41 13.46
N PRO A 99 12.48 18.46 13.34
CA PRO A 99 13.19 19.72 13.56
C PRO A 99 12.73 20.78 12.55
N GLU A 100 12.68 22.04 12.97
CA GLU A 100 12.42 23.14 12.04
C GLU A 100 13.66 23.40 11.19
N PRO A 101 13.50 23.77 9.91
CA PRO A 101 12.25 24.16 9.25
C PRO A 101 11.42 22.99 8.69
N TRP A 102 11.92 21.75 8.73
CA TRP A 102 11.33 20.63 7.99
C TRP A 102 9.96 20.19 8.49
N HIS A 103 9.64 20.45 9.76
CA HIS A 103 8.30 20.16 10.27
C HIS A 103 7.22 21.00 9.59
N SER A 104 7.47 22.30 9.44
CA SER A 104 6.51 23.24 8.86
C SER A 104 6.60 23.33 7.32
N SER A 105 7.80 23.16 6.74
CA SER A 105 8.01 23.36 5.30
C SER A 105 7.76 22.12 4.45
N LEU A 106 7.95 20.91 5.02
CA LEU A 106 7.81 19.67 4.26
C LEU A 106 6.39 19.13 4.29
N ASP A 107 5.94 18.69 3.13
CA ASP A 107 4.73 17.88 3.01
C ASP A 107 4.98 16.43 3.45
N THR A 108 3.90 15.65 3.52
CA THR A 108 3.95 14.27 3.99
C THR A 108 4.77 13.35 3.10
N PHE A 109 4.87 13.62 1.80
CA PHE A 109 5.73 12.84 0.90
C PHE A 109 7.21 13.16 1.11
N GLN A 110 7.56 14.43 1.28
CA GLN A 110 8.92 14.86 1.58
C GLN A 110 9.38 14.32 2.94
N LYS A 111 8.49 14.30 3.95
CA LYS A 111 8.76 13.66 5.25
C LYS A 111 9.01 12.15 5.13
N LEU A 112 8.46 11.45 4.12
CA LEU A 112 8.77 10.02 3.88
C LEU A 112 10.26 9.80 3.63
N LEU A 113 10.94 10.72 2.95
CA LEU A 113 12.37 10.59 2.70
C LEU A 113 13.15 10.67 4.01
N LEU A 114 12.77 11.57 4.93
CA LEU A 114 13.38 11.66 6.26
C LEU A 114 13.13 10.41 7.09
N VAL A 115 11.90 9.86 7.06
CA VAL A 115 11.60 8.57 7.71
C VAL A 115 12.44 7.45 7.11
N ARG A 116 12.58 7.36 5.78
CA ARG A 116 13.41 6.33 5.14
C ARG A 116 14.87 6.41 5.61
N LEU A 117 15.41 7.62 5.80
CA LEU A 117 16.79 7.82 6.23
C LEU A 117 17.00 7.41 7.70
N ILE A 118 16.10 7.82 8.60
CA ILE A 118 16.29 7.67 10.05
C ILE A 118 15.66 6.38 10.58
N ARG A 119 14.48 5.98 10.07
CA ARG A 119 13.71 4.80 10.49
C ARG A 119 13.15 4.01 9.30
N PRO A 120 14.02 3.37 8.50
CA PRO A 120 13.60 2.59 7.34
C PRO A 120 12.64 1.43 7.70
N ASP A 121 12.74 0.89 8.91
CA ASP A 121 11.84 -0.16 9.42
C ASP A 121 10.39 0.33 9.60
N LYS A 122 10.17 1.64 9.74
CA LYS A 122 8.85 2.27 9.88
C LYS A 122 8.31 2.87 8.59
N LEU A 123 9.03 2.71 7.47
CA LEU A 123 8.63 3.28 6.19
C LEU A 123 7.24 2.81 5.73
N VAL A 124 6.89 1.55 5.99
CA VAL A 124 5.56 1.00 5.62
C VAL A 124 4.42 1.79 6.29
N GLY A 125 4.54 2.05 7.59
CA GLY A 125 3.54 2.83 8.33
C GLY A 125 3.48 4.29 7.85
N ALA A 126 4.63 4.88 7.55
CA ALA A 126 4.66 6.24 7.00
C ALA A 126 4.02 6.30 5.60
N VAL A 127 4.23 5.30 4.74
CA VAL A 127 3.56 5.19 3.44
C VAL A 127 2.04 5.06 3.60
N GLN A 128 1.56 4.31 4.60
CA GLN A 128 0.13 4.24 4.91
C GLN A 128 -0.42 5.62 5.29
N HIS A 129 0.27 6.36 6.16
CA HIS A 129 -0.11 7.72 6.54
C HIS A 129 -0.19 8.64 5.30
N PHE A 130 0.84 8.61 4.44
CA PHE A 130 0.86 9.38 3.20
C PHE A 130 -0.33 9.05 2.28
N VAL A 131 -0.61 7.76 2.05
CA VAL A 131 -1.73 7.34 1.20
C VAL A 131 -3.07 7.73 1.83
N GLN A 132 -3.20 7.59 3.15
CA GLN A 132 -4.40 7.95 3.89
C GLN A 132 -4.69 9.45 3.80
N GLU A 133 -3.68 10.31 3.92
CA GLU A 133 -3.83 11.75 3.80
C GLU A 133 -4.21 12.16 2.36
N ALA A 134 -3.56 11.56 1.36
CA ALA A 134 -3.71 11.98 -0.02
C ALA A 134 -4.97 11.42 -0.72
N MET A 135 -5.38 10.20 -0.40
CA MET A 135 -6.50 9.50 -1.06
C MET A 135 -7.59 9.04 -0.08
N GLY A 136 -7.30 8.96 1.22
CA GLY A 136 -8.24 8.52 2.24
C GLY A 136 -8.01 7.09 2.73
N ARG A 137 -8.56 6.81 3.91
CA ARG A 137 -8.37 5.54 4.64
C ARG A 137 -8.81 4.28 3.87
N LYS A 138 -9.82 4.39 3.02
CA LYS A 138 -10.30 3.27 2.16
C LYS A 138 -9.25 2.71 1.20
N PHE A 139 -8.17 3.45 0.92
CA PHE A 139 -7.08 3.00 0.06
C PHE A 139 -6.01 2.21 0.81
N ILE A 140 -5.99 2.25 2.15
CA ILE A 140 -5.09 1.42 2.97
C ILE A 140 -5.80 0.23 3.62
N GLU A 141 -7.13 0.27 3.77
CA GLU A 141 -7.91 -0.82 4.36
C GLU A 141 -8.59 -1.68 3.30
N PRO A 142 -8.55 -3.03 3.38
CA PRO A 142 -9.36 -3.89 2.53
C PRO A 142 -10.85 -3.54 2.71
N PRO A 143 -11.61 -3.33 1.62
CA PRO A 143 -13.06 -3.18 1.76
C PRO A 143 -13.63 -4.49 2.34
N PRO A 144 -14.69 -4.41 3.16
CA PRO A 144 -15.40 -5.62 3.57
C PRO A 144 -15.94 -6.33 2.32
N PHE A 145 -15.95 -7.66 2.37
CA PHE A 145 -16.60 -8.46 1.34
C PHE A 145 -18.10 -8.15 1.29
N ASP A 146 -18.60 -7.81 0.11
CA ASP A 146 -19.97 -7.38 -0.12
C ASP A 146 -20.56 -8.12 -1.32
N LEU A 147 -21.27 -9.21 -1.04
CA LEU A 147 -21.87 -10.05 -2.07
C LEU A 147 -23.03 -9.35 -2.77
N ASP A 148 -23.78 -8.49 -2.07
CA ASP A 148 -24.94 -7.76 -2.62
C ASP A 148 -24.50 -6.85 -3.76
N ARG A 149 -23.45 -6.06 -3.49
CA ARG A 149 -22.86 -5.17 -4.50
C ARG A 149 -22.27 -5.94 -5.67
N CYS A 150 -21.51 -7.02 -5.39
CA CYS A 150 -20.97 -7.86 -6.46
C CYS A 150 -22.07 -8.46 -7.33
N TYR A 151 -23.19 -8.89 -6.73
CA TYR A 151 -24.31 -9.46 -7.47
C TYR A 151 -25.02 -8.40 -8.34
N GLN A 152 -25.22 -7.19 -7.83
CA GLN A 152 -25.80 -6.08 -8.59
C GLN A 152 -24.95 -5.67 -9.81
N ASP A 153 -23.62 -5.78 -9.69
CA ASP A 153 -22.67 -5.53 -10.79
C ASP A 153 -22.51 -6.74 -11.73
N SER A 154 -23.13 -7.88 -11.42
CA SER A 154 -23.06 -9.12 -12.21
C SER A 154 -24.22 -9.28 -13.19
N SER A 155 -24.08 -10.23 -14.11
CA SER A 155 -25.17 -10.63 -15.01
C SER A 155 -25.11 -12.13 -15.28
N PRO A 156 -26.17 -12.75 -15.84
CA PRO A 156 -26.11 -14.15 -16.28
C PRO A 156 -25.01 -14.44 -17.32
N LEU A 157 -24.48 -13.40 -17.98
CA LEU A 157 -23.37 -13.47 -18.93
C LEU A 157 -22.01 -13.12 -18.30
N THR A 158 -21.99 -12.74 -17.02
CA THR A 158 -20.80 -12.27 -16.30
C THR A 158 -20.74 -12.99 -14.95
N PRO A 159 -20.08 -14.17 -14.89
CA PRO A 159 -20.08 -14.99 -13.70
C PRO A 159 -19.30 -14.34 -12.55
N LEU A 160 -19.72 -14.62 -11.33
CA LEU A 160 -19.01 -14.23 -10.11
C LEU A 160 -17.88 -15.22 -9.83
N ILE A 161 -16.66 -14.70 -9.68
CA ILE A 161 -15.46 -15.50 -9.35
C ILE A 161 -14.99 -15.12 -7.96
N PHE A 162 -14.94 -16.11 -7.06
CA PHE A 162 -14.44 -15.94 -5.70
C PHE A 162 -12.98 -16.41 -5.62
N VAL A 163 -12.06 -15.48 -5.38
CA VAL A 163 -10.65 -15.79 -5.16
C VAL A 163 -10.40 -15.96 -3.66
N LEU A 164 -10.15 -17.19 -3.22
CA LEU A 164 -10.07 -17.53 -1.81
C LEU A 164 -8.64 -17.49 -1.28
N SER A 165 -8.47 -16.91 -0.09
CA SER A 165 -7.27 -17.12 0.72
C SER A 165 -7.42 -18.40 1.54
N PRO A 166 -6.33 -19.09 1.91
CA PRO A 166 -6.40 -20.28 2.76
C PRO A 166 -7.24 -20.03 4.03
N GLY A 167 -8.21 -20.90 4.30
CA GLY A 167 -9.10 -20.80 5.46
C GLY A 167 -10.30 -19.85 5.30
N SER A 168 -10.47 -19.20 4.14
CA SER A 168 -11.66 -18.41 3.80
C SER A 168 -12.63 -19.24 2.97
N ASP A 169 -13.90 -19.32 3.39
CA ASP A 169 -14.98 -19.98 2.65
C ASP A 169 -16.19 -19.04 2.50
N PRO A 170 -16.54 -18.60 1.28
CA PRO A 170 -17.65 -17.70 1.04
C PRO A 170 -19.01 -18.41 1.04
N MET A 171 -19.04 -19.75 1.06
CA MET A 171 -20.27 -20.54 0.87
C MET A 171 -21.35 -20.19 1.87
N SER A 172 -20.99 -20.03 3.15
CA SER A 172 -21.96 -19.70 4.19
C SER A 172 -22.64 -18.33 3.95
N GLY A 173 -21.89 -17.35 3.42
CA GLY A 173 -22.42 -16.04 3.04
C GLY A 173 -23.27 -16.13 1.78
N LEU A 174 -22.80 -16.87 0.78
CA LEU A 174 -23.51 -17.07 -0.49
C LEU A 174 -24.86 -17.77 -0.30
N LEU A 175 -24.92 -18.83 0.51
CA LEU A 175 -26.17 -19.55 0.77
C LEU A 175 -27.18 -18.69 1.54
N LYS A 176 -26.73 -17.92 2.54
CA LYS A 176 -27.60 -16.96 3.25
C LYS A 176 -28.16 -15.89 2.33
N TYR A 177 -27.32 -15.40 1.42
CA TYR A 177 -27.73 -14.41 0.44
C TYR A 177 -28.77 -15.00 -0.52
N ALA A 178 -28.51 -16.18 -1.09
CA ALA A 178 -29.45 -16.85 -1.97
C ALA A 178 -30.79 -17.16 -1.30
N ASP A 179 -30.80 -17.59 -0.03
CA ASP A 179 -32.02 -17.80 0.76
C ASP A 179 -32.84 -16.52 0.92
N THR A 180 -32.16 -15.39 1.19
CA THR A 180 -32.79 -14.06 1.31
C THR A 180 -33.53 -13.67 0.02
N TYR A 181 -32.95 -13.98 -1.15
CA TYR A 181 -33.53 -13.68 -2.46
C TYR A 181 -34.31 -14.86 -3.08
N ARG A 182 -34.48 -15.96 -2.34
CA ARG A 182 -35.15 -17.20 -2.79
C ARG A 182 -34.59 -17.76 -4.10
N ILE A 183 -33.27 -17.70 -4.24
CA ILE A 183 -32.53 -18.23 -5.38
C ILE A 183 -32.14 -19.67 -5.07
N GLN A 184 -32.48 -20.60 -5.96
CA GLN A 184 -31.98 -21.97 -5.87
C GLN A 184 -30.46 -22.00 -6.12
N VAL A 185 -29.74 -22.76 -5.31
CA VAL A 185 -28.28 -22.91 -5.42
C VAL A 185 -27.93 -24.39 -5.44
N ASP A 186 -27.21 -24.80 -6.48
CA ASP A 186 -26.62 -26.13 -6.58
C ASP A 186 -25.10 -26.01 -6.64
N ALA A 187 -24.41 -26.71 -5.74
CA ALA A 187 -22.96 -26.63 -5.60
C ALA A 187 -22.28 -27.95 -5.97
N ILE A 188 -21.24 -27.88 -6.80
CA ILE A 188 -20.41 -29.02 -7.20
C ILE A 188 -18.94 -28.71 -6.91
N SER A 189 -18.27 -29.63 -6.23
CA SER A 189 -16.82 -29.59 -6.07
C SER A 189 -16.14 -30.19 -7.29
N LEU A 190 -15.34 -29.38 -7.98
CA LEU A 190 -14.55 -29.84 -9.11
C LEU A 190 -13.40 -30.71 -8.61
N GLY A 191 -13.20 -31.81 -9.33
CA GLY A 191 -12.20 -32.82 -9.08
C GLY A 191 -12.04 -33.68 -10.33
N GLN A 192 -11.24 -34.74 -10.25
CA GLN A 192 -11.01 -35.60 -11.41
C GLN A 192 -12.33 -36.20 -11.91
N GLY A 193 -12.67 -35.95 -13.18
CA GLY A 193 -13.88 -36.47 -13.82
C GLY A 193 -15.17 -35.63 -13.64
N GLN A 194 -15.14 -34.50 -12.93
CA GLN A 194 -16.34 -33.68 -12.69
C GLN A 194 -16.68 -32.69 -13.81
N GLY A 195 -15.80 -32.50 -14.79
CA GLY A 195 -16.01 -31.54 -15.90
C GLY A 195 -17.34 -31.73 -16.66
N PRO A 196 -17.69 -32.95 -17.12
CA PRO A 196 -18.96 -33.18 -17.81
C PRO A 196 -20.20 -32.92 -16.94
N VAL A 197 -20.12 -33.17 -15.64
CA VAL A 197 -21.23 -32.93 -14.70
C VAL A 197 -21.39 -31.42 -14.48
N ALA A 198 -20.29 -30.70 -14.28
CA ALA A 198 -20.30 -29.24 -14.15
C ALA A 198 -20.87 -28.57 -15.39
N GLN A 199 -20.49 -29.00 -16.60
CA GLN A 199 -21.05 -28.46 -17.85
C GLN A 199 -22.56 -28.67 -17.90
N LYS A 200 -23.04 -29.88 -17.59
CA LYS A 200 -24.49 -30.17 -17.57
C LYS A 200 -25.23 -29.26 -16.59
N TRP A 201 -24.69 -29.05 -15.40
CA TRP A 201 -25.31 -28.18 -14.40
C TRP A 201 -25.33 -26.72 -14.83
N ILE A 202 -24.26 -26.24 -15.47
CA ILE A 202 -24.23 -24.88 -16.05
C ILE A 202 -25.34 -24.74 -17.11
N ASP A 203 -25.51 -25.72 -17.99
CA ASP A 203 -26.53 -25.69 -19.04
C ASP A 203 -27.95 -25.71 -18.44
N GLU A 204 -28.20 -26.54 -17.42
CA GLU A 204 -29.47 -26.59 -16.68
C GLU A 204 -29.73 -25.29 -15.92
N GLY A 205 -28.72 -24.76 -15.20
CA GLY A 205 -28.80 -23.50 -14.46
C GLY A 205 -29.07 -22.30 -15.34
N ALA A 206 -28.47 -22.27 -16.53
CA ALA A 206 -28.72 -21.25 -17.53
C ALA A 206 -30.15 -21.32 -18.11
N ALA A 207 -30.71 -22.53 -18.26
CA ALA A 207 -32.06 -22.74 -18.79
C ALA A 207 -33.16 -22.46 -17.76
N GLU A 208 -32.96 -22.90 -16.50
CA GLU A 208 -33.98 -22.87 -15.46
C GLU A 208 -33.85 -21.67 -14.51
N GLY A 209 -32.72 -20.98 -14.51
CA GLY A 209 -32.52 -19.73 -13.76
C GLY A 209 -32.14 -19.94 -12.29
N PHE A 210 -31.19 -20.83 -12.02
CA PHE A 210 -30.62 -21.05 -10.68
C PHE A 210 -29.10 -20.85 -10.66
N TRP A 211 -28.53 -20.73 -9.46
CA TRP A 211 -27.09 -20.54 -9.30
C TRP A 211 -26.37 -21.88 -9.25
N VAL A 212 -25.38 -22.02 -10.13
CA VAL A 212 -24.45 -23.15 -10.11
C VAL A 212 -23.15 -22.69 -9.47
N VAL A 213 -22.78 -23.29 -8.35
CA VAL A 213 -21.53 -22.97 -7.64
C VAL A 213 -20.49 -24.04 -7.91
N LEU A 214 -19.44 -23.66 -8.61
CA LEU A 214 -18.28 -24.52 -8.87
C LEU A 214 -17.23 -24.27 -7.78
N GLN A 215 -16.91 -25.28 -6.98
CA GLN A 215 -15.91 -25.21 -5.92
C GLN A 215 -14.61 -25.88 -6.37
N ASN A 216 -13.48 -25.48 -5.79
CA ASN A 216 -12.15 -26.07 -6.08
C ASN A 216 -11.80 -26.06 -7.59
N CYS A 217 -12.12 -24.95 -8.25
CA CYS A 217 -11.76 -24.69 -9.65
C CYS A 217 -10.24 -24.51 -9.84
#